data_AF-A0A661ZQE2-F1
#
_entry.id   AF-A0A661ZQE2-F1
#
_cell.length_a   1.000
_cell.length_b   1.000
_cell.length_c   1.000
_cell.angle_alpha   90.00
_cell.angle_beta   90.00
_cell.angle_gamma   90.00
#
_symmetry.space_group_name_H-M   'P 1'
#
loop_
_entity.id
_entity.type
_entity.pdbx_description
1 polymer ?
#
loop_
_entity_poly.entity_id
_entity_poly.type
_entity_poly.pdbx_seq_one_letter_code
_entity_poly.pdbx_strand_id
1 'polypeptide(L)'
;KQSIRGKPELTANPENQTSGLDRDYALSYSYGKAETFSLMIPFMTGGRTGALGGNEKAMEKVSPQLKETVAGSNQYWGAKASTAGDNYSGAIVVFFFVLGLLLIKGPMRWWIIISSLLSIMLAWGSNFPALSHFFLDHVPFYNKFRTVEMTLVIVCFNIPILAFLAIDRILKEPDLILENRKQFLMAFGLTGGLSLIFFLIPGLFNFFTEREELMFNQQLQEANVQYATQFRQFMDELEAARIYIFRHDAIRSFILISLAFVLTWYFASKKLKTAWFLAGLALLVTLDLGLIDQRYLNKDNFVSKRQQESTMAMTTADELILQDPDIHYRVANLTVNPWADGTTSYHHKSIGGYHGIKMRRYQDLINIYLSQGFQNIIGVLNAQPSSVQLDSVLAEQQVLNMINTKYFILNPSSQPLRNSHAMGHGWLVNDIKLVENADEEYLALANTDLSRVAIVDKRFEALVPENLRHEEAFGTVELTEYRPNHMRYEVSLDQSSLVVFSDIYYEGGWKASIDGEPVPHLRANYILRALPVDAGTHIVEFEFIFEPFEKGEKISLAGSWLVLLLLLGGAGFYAYSRVTGNPRESTE
;
A
#
# COMPACT_ATOMS: atom_id res chain seq x y z
N LYS A 1 5.39 -11.82 -11.91
CA LYS A 1 4.37 -12.24 -12.89
C LYS A 1 3.12 -12.77 -12.19
N GLN A 2 3.25 -13.72 -11.25
CA GLN A 2 2.14 -14.31 -10.49
C GLN A 2 1.47 -13.39 -9.41
N SER A 3 1.86 -12.12 -9.31
CA SER A 3 1.29 -11.20 -8.33
C SER A 3 0.11 -10.43 -8.89
N ILE A 4 -0.61 -9.70 -8.04
CA ILE A 4 -1.67 -8.74 -8.45
C ILE A 4 -1.18 -7.67 -9.44
N ARG A 5 0.14 -7.52 -9.64
CA ARG A 5 0.71 -6.59 -10.64
C ARG A 5 0.92 -7.25 -12.01
N GLY A 6 0.71 -8.55 -12.11
CA GLY A 6 0.74 -9.30 -13.38
C GLY A 6 -0.63 -9.37 -14.05
N LYS A 7 -0.64 -9.95 -15.25
CA LYS A 7 -1.86 -10.20 -16.02
C LYS A 7 -2.82 -11.06 -15.17
N PRO A 8 -4.11 -10.69 -15.06
CA PRO A 8 -5.13 -11.53 -14.45
C PRO A 8 -5.23 -12.90 -15.13
N GLU A 9 -5.52 -13.94 -14.34
CA GLU A 9 -5.86 -15.27 -14.86
C GLU A 9 -7.36 -15.41 -15.13
N LEU A 10 -8.20 -14.68 -14.39
CA LEU A 10 -9.65 -14.64 -14.56
C LEU A 10 -10.05 -13.59 -15.60
N THR A 11 -11.11 -13.87 -16.35
CA THR A 11 -11.58 -13.03 -17.47
C THR A 11 -12.63 -11.98 -17.10
N ALA A 12 -13.02 -11.88 -15.82
CA ALA A 12 -14.05 -10.94 -15.37
C ALA A 12 -13.64 -9.45 -15.44
N ASN A 13 -14.57 -8.61 -15.90
CA ASN A 13 -14.47 -7.14 -15.98
C ASN A 13 -13.38 -6.58 -16.94
N PRO A 14 -13.45 -6.87 -18.26
CA PRO A 14 -12.42 -6.46 -19.23
C PRO A 14 -12.22 -4.93 -19.31
N GLU A 15 -13.23 -4.14 -18.96
CA GLU A 15 -13.16 -2.67 -18.94
C GLU A 15 -12.29 -2.12 -17.81
N ASN A 16 -11.99 -2.92 -16.78
CA ASN A 16 -11.12 -2.55 -15.67
C ASN A 16 -9.69 -3.14 -15.82
N GLN A 17 -9.53 -4.16 -16.66
CA GLN A 17 -8.27 -4.90 -16.77
C GLN A 17 -7.22 -4.16 -17.61
N THR A 18 -5.96 -4.28 -17.20
CA THR A 18 -4.78 -3.89 -17.98
C THR A 18 -3.81 -5.08 -18.09
N SER A 19 -2.67 -4.93 -18.78
CA SER A 19 -1.60 -5.95 -18.76
C SER A 19 -0.88 -6.06 -17.39
N GLY A 20 -1.25 -5.23 -16.41
CA GLY A 20 -0.74 -5.23 -15.04
C GLY A 20 -1.84 -5.08 -14.00
N LEU A 21 -1.77 -4.02 -13.19
CA LEU A 21 -2.79 -3.73 -12.20
C LEU A 21 -4.10 -3.31 -12.86
N ASP A 22 -5.21 -3.68 -12.26
CA ASP A 22 -6.54 -3.23 -12.67
C ASP A 22 -6.64 -1.71 -12.45
N ARG A 23 -7.37 -1.01 -13.32
CA ARG A 23 -7.46 0.47 -13.31
C ARG A 23 -7.95 0.96 -11.95
N ASP A 24 -9.03 0.39 -11.43
CA ASP A 24 -9.59 0.78 -10.12
C ASP A 24 -8.57 0.61 -8.99
N TYR A 25 -7.76 -0.45 -9.03
CA TYR A 25 -6.72 -0.65 -8.04
C TYR A 25 -5.61 0.39 -8.16
N ALA A 26 -5.09 0.62 -9.38
CA ALA A 26 -4.03 1.61 -9.61
C ALA A 26 -4.47 3.05 -9.28
N LEU A 27 -5.76 3.35 -9.50
CA LEU A 27 -6.38 4.65 -9.28
C LEU A 27 -7.02 4.79 -7.89
N SER A 28 -6.98 3.75 -7.04
CA SER A 28 -7.57 3.77 -5.69
C SER A 28 -6.97 4.84 -4.76
N TYR A 29 -5.72 5.24 -5.01
CA TYR A 29 -5.05 6.36 -4.36
C TYR A 29 -4.70 7.41 -5.41
N SER A 30 -5.72 8.17 -5.80
CA SER A 30 -5.62 9.28 -6.74
C SER A 30 -5.58 10.60 -5.99
N TYR A 31 -4.61 11.44 -6.32
CA TYR A 31 -4.41 12.74 -5.70
C TYR A 31 -5.46 13.75 -6.18
N GLY A 32 -6.11 14.47 -5.27
CA GLY A 32 -7.06 15.50 -5.65
C GLY A 32 -6.38 16.69 -6.35
N LYS A 33 -7.09 17.36 -7.27
CA LYS A 33 -6.56 18.57 -7.91
C LYS A 33 -6.26 19.67 -6.89
N ALA A 34 -7.19 19.89 -5.96
CA ALA A 34 -6.98 20.84 -4.85
C ALA A 34 -5.85 20.39 -3.93
N GLU A 35 -5.66 19.07 -3.75
CA GLU A 35 -4.56 18.54 -2.93
C GLU A 35 -3.19 18.91 -3.47
N THR A 36 -3.04 19.26 -4.76
CA THR A 36 -1.75 19.72 -5.31
C THR A 36 -1.16 20.90 -4.56
N PHE A 37 -1.99 21.75 -3.97
CA PHE A 37 -1.54 22.84 -3.12
C PHE A 37 -0.93 22.36 -1.79
N SER A 38 -1.12 21.09 -1.42
CA SER A 38 -0.48 20.48 -0.26
C SER A 38 1.04 20.41 -0.37
N LEU A 39 1.62 20.51 -1.56
CA LEU A 39 3.06 20.71 -1.76
C LEU A 39 3.57 21.97 -1.05
N MET A 40 2.71 22.99 -0.91
CA MET A 40 3.01 24.30 -0.31
C MET A 40 2.24 24.56 1.00
N ILE A 41 1.07 23.96 1.20
CA ILE A 41 0.19 24.18 2.36
C ILE A 41 -0.13 22.83 3.03
N PRO A 42 0.49 22.48 4.16
CA PRO A 42 0.62 21.11 4.61
C PRO A 42 -0.65 20.37 5.02
N PHE A 43 -1.76 21.01 5.41
CA PHE A 43 -3.08 20.36 5.63
C PHE A 43 -4.14 20.96 4.70
N MET A 44 -3.84 21.01 3.40
CA MET A 44 -4.76 21.51 2.36
C MET A 44 -6.11 20.80 2.41
N THR A 45 -6.10 19.49 2.68
CA THR A 45 -7.28 18.62 2.80
C THR A 45 -7.31 17.86 4.13
N GLY A 46 -6.65 18.41 5.17
CA GLY A 46 -6.74 17.89 6.54
C GLY A 46 -5.62 16.95 6.98
N GLY A 47 -4.60 16.65 6.16
CA GLY A 47 -3.48 15.83 6.60
C GLY A 47 -3.81 14.34 6.66
N ARG A 48 -3.38 13.65 7.72
CA ARG A 48 -3.67 12.21 7.90
C ARG A 48 -5.15 11.95 8.15
N THR A 49 -5.61 10.79 7.68
CA THR A 49 -6.90 10.22 8.10
C THR A 49 -6.89 9.94 9.59
N GLY A 50 -7.93 10.37 10.30
CA GLY A 50 -8.05 10.23 11.74
C GLY A 50 -9.19 11.06 12.31
N ALA A 51 -9.54 10.83 13.57
CA ALA A 51 -10.61 11.56 14.24
C ALA A 51 -10.26 13.06 14.37
N LEU A 52 -11.18 13.93 13.95
CA LEU A 52 -11.06 15.38 14.05
C LEU A 52 -10.92 15.86 15.49
N GLY A 53 -11.43 15.08 16.45
CA GLY A 53 -11.29 15.33 17.89
C GLY A 53 -9.85 15.50 18.37
N GLY A 54 -8.86 14.96 17.63
CA GLY A 54 -7.44 15.18 17.93
C GLY A 54 -6.95 16.61 17.69
N ASN A 55 -7.75 17.46 17.03
CA ASN A 55 -7.43 18.87 16.80
C ASN A 55 -8.21 19.78 17.75
N GLU A 56 -7.69 19.94 18.97
CA GLU A 56 -8.36 20.70 20.04
C GLU A 56 -8.78 22.11 19.61
N LYS A 57 -7.93 22.81 18.85
CA LYS A 57 -8.20 24.18 18.38
C LYS A 57 -9.29 24.25 17.31
N ALA A 58 -9.39 23.24 16.44
CA ALA A 58 -10.51 23.13 15.51
C ALA A 58 -11.82 22.84 16.28
N MET A 59 -11.75 22.00 17.31
CA MET A 59 -12.90 21.67 18.15
C MET A 59 -13.40 22.83 19.03
N GLU A 60 -12.63 23.91 19.20
CA GLU A 60 -13.13 25.17 19.78
C GLU A 60 -14.14 25.89 18.89
N LYS A 61 -14.22 25.54 17.60
CA LYS A 61 -15.22 26.09 16.66
C LYS A 61 -16.54 25.34 16.67
N VAL A 62 -16.60 24.24 17.41
CA VAL A 62 -17.75 23.35 17.48
C VAL A 62 -18.50 23.60 18.77
N SER A 63 -19.83 23.62 18.69
CA SER A 63 -20.70 23.77 19.86
C SER A 63 -20.55 22.59 20.83
N PRO A 64 -20.71 22.80 22.14
CA PRO A 64 -20.65 21.72 23.13
C PRO A 64 -21.59 20.55 22.82
N GLN A 65 -22.74 20.82 22.20
CA GLN A 65 -23.77 19.84 21.87
C GLN A 65 -23.33 18.88 20.76
N LEU A 66 -22.60 19.36 19.76
CA LEU A 66 -22.17 18.58 18.60
C LEU A 66 -20.70 18.13 18.69
N LYS A 67 -19.99 18.55 19.73
CA LYS A 67 -18.56 18.32 19.91
C LYS A 67 -18.17 16.85 19.79
N GLU A 68 -18.93 15.94 20.39
CA GLU A 68 -18.65 14.50 20.35
C GLU A 68 -18.84 13.92 18.93
N THR A 69 -19.94 14.25 18.27
CA THR A 69 -20.25 13.79 16.91
C THR A 69 -19.24 14.31 15.89
N VAL A 70 -18.89 15.59 15.96
CA VAL A 70 -17.89 16.21 15.08
C VAL A 70 -16.48 15.68 15.39
N ALA A 71 -16.16 15.43 16.67
CA ALA A 71 -14.88 14.83 17.06
C ALA A 71 -14.68 13.44 16.44
N GLY A 72 -15.74 12.65 16.30
CA GLY A 72 -15.71 11.34 15.65
C GLY A 72 -15.60 11.39 14.11
N SER A 73 -15.81 12.55 13.49
CA SER A 73 -15.69 12.72 12.04
C SER A 73 -14.23 12.71 11.58
N ASN A 74 -14.00 12.40 10.30
CA ASN A 74 -12.65 12.34 9.76
C ASN A 74 -12.05 13.75 9.62
N GLN A 75 -10.80 13.92 10.03
CA GLN A 75 -10.03 15.14 9.80
C GLN A 75 -9.65 15.29 8.34
N TYR A 76 -9.45 14.20 7.60
CA TYR A 76 -9.09 14.22 6.19
C TYR A 76 -10.35 14.27 5.31
N TRP A 77 -10.40 15.21 4.37
CA TRP A 77 -11.51 15.41 3.40
C TRP A 77 -11.04 15.47 1.95
N GLY A 78 -9.86 14.92 1.66
CA GLY A 78 -9.33 14.88 0.29
C GLY A 78 -9.91 13.75 -0.55
N ALA A 79 -9.40 13.61 -1.79
CA ALA A 79 -9.97 12.69 -2.78
C ALA A 79 -9.68 11.20 -2.50
N LYS A 80 -8.76 10.89 -1.59
CA LYS A 80 -8.36 9.51 -1.27
C LYS A 80 -9.33 8.87 -0.28
N ALA A 81 -9.42 7.54 -0.29
CA ALA A 81 -10.18 6.81 0.74
C ALA A 81 -9.54 6.95 2.14
N SER A 82 -8.21 6.99 2.18
CA SER A 82 -7.44 7.29 3.39
C SER A 82 -6.04 7.79 3.01
N THR A 83 -5.37 8.48 3.92
CA THR A 83 -3.97 8.90 3.74
C THR A 83 -3.21 8.91 5.07
N ALA A 84 -1.92 8.60 5.00
CA ALA A 84 -1.01 8.73 6.15
C ALA A 84 -0.51 10.17 6.35
N GLY A 85 -0.71 11.05 5.36
CA GLY A 85 -0.33 12.45 5.42
C GLY A 85 -0.36 13.14 4.06
N ASP A 86 0.08 14.38 4.05
CA ASP A 86 0.12 15.21 2.85
C ASP A 86 1.53 15.17 2.24
N ASN A 87 1.61 15.32 0.91
CA ASN A 87 2.89 15.42 0.20
C ASN A 87 3.45 16.84 0.34
N TYR A 88 3.86 17.25 1.53
CA TYR A 88 4.39 18.59 1.78
C TYR A 88 5.87 18.71 1.36
N SER A 89 6.20 19.73 0.56
CA SER A 89 7.57 19.99 0.08
C SER A 89 8.24 21.21 0.71
N GLY A 90 7.55 21.92 1.61
CA GLY A 90 8.03 23.15 2.25
C GLY A 90 7.56 24.41 1.53
N ALA A 91 6.87 25.31 2.23
CA ALA A 91 6.35 26.56 1.68
C ALA A 91 7.49 27.47 1.17
N ILE A 92 8.59 27.53 1.91
CA ILE A 92 9.77 28.32 1.55
C ILE A 92 10.46 27.72 0.33
N VAL A 93 10.59 26.39 0.29
CA VAL A 93 11.23 25.69 -0.83
C VAL A 93 10.42 25.88 -2.11
N VAL A 94 9.08 25.79 -2.02
CA VAL A 94 8.19 26.09 -3.15
C VAL A 94 8.32 27.55 -3.61
N PHE A 95 8.46 28.52 -2.70
CA PHE A 95 8.73 29.91 -3.09
C PHE A 95 10.02 30.05 -3.91
N PHE A 96 11.13 29.44 -3.46
CA PHE A 96 12.39 29.46 -4.21
C PHE A 96 12.33 28.63 -5.50
N PHE A 97 11.54 27.56 -5.54
CA PHE A 97 11.26 26.80 -6.76
C PHE A 97 10.57 27.68 -7.81
N VAL A 98 9.48 28.36 -7.43
CA VAL A 98 8.76 29.28 -8.33
C VAL A 98 9.66 30.44 -8.75
N LEU A 99 10.47 30.99 -7.84
CA LEU A 99 11.45 32.01 -8.20
C LEU A 99 12.49 31.48 -9.19
N GLY A 100 13.00 30.26 -8.97
CA GLY A 100 13.92 29.56 -9.87
C GLY A 100 13.33 29.34 -11.25
N LEU A 101 12.04 28.97 -11.34
CA LEU A 101 11.33 28.88 -12.61
C LEU A 101 11.33 30.20 -13.38
N LEU A 102 11.37 31.35 -12.71
CA LEU A 102 11.33 32.66 -13.36
C LEU A 102 12.72 33.22 -13.69
N LEU A 103 13.72 32.93 -12.86
CA LEU A 103 15.07 33.47 -12.98
C LEU A 103 16.04 32.58 -13.77
N ILE A 104 15.91 31.26 -13.64
CA ILE A 104 16.83 30.31 -14.29
C ILE A 104 16.44 30.18 -15.76
N LYS A 105 17.44 30.28 -16.63
CA LYS A 105 17.31 30.14 -18.09
C LYS A 105 17.99 28.85 -18.53
N GLY A 106 17.64 28.38 -19.72
CA GLY A 106 18.26 27.21 -20.34
C GLY A 106 17.49 25.90 -20.15
N PRO A 107 18.07 24.78 -20.63
CA PRO A 107 17.38 23.49 -20.72
C PRO A 107 17.03 22.91 -19.34
N MET A 108 17.81 23.21 -18.31
CA MET A 108 17.58 22.75 -16.93
C MET A 108 16.19 23.11 -16.42
N ARG A 109 15.71 24.32 -16.73
CA ARG A 109 14.38 24.79 -16.34
C ARG A 109 13.27 23.98 -17.00
N TRP A 110 13.40 23.68 -18.29
CA TRP A 110 12.30 23.09 -19.07
C TRP A 110 12.04 21.65 -18.71
N TRP A 111 13.07 20.82 -18.52
CA TRP A 111 12.84 19.44 -18.13
C TRP A 111 12.25 19.35 -16.71
N ILE A 112 12.66 20.24 -15.79
CA ILE A 112 12.07 20.33 -14.44
C ILE A 112 10.59 20.72 -14.51
N ILE A 113 10.22 21.72 -15.31
CA ILE A 113 8.82 22.11 -15.51
C ILE A 113 8.02 20.93 -16.06
N ILE A 114 8.47 20.35 -17.17
CA ILE A 114 7.72 19.32 -17.88
C ILE A 114 7.56 18.08 -16.99
N SER A 115 8.63 17.62 -16.35
CA SER A 115 8.57 16.45 -15.47
C SER A 115 7.75 16.69 -14.20
N SER A 116 7.79 17.90 -13.62
CA SER A 116 6.96 18.24 -12.44
C SER A 116 5.48 18.33 -12.78
N LEU A 117 5.13 18.98 -13.90
CA LEU A 117 3.74 19.06 -14.37
C LEU A 117 3.20 17.69 -14.72
N LEU A 118 3.97 16.88 -15.47
CA LEU A 118 3.57 15.52 -15.81
C LEU A 118 3.40 14.65 -14.55
N SER A 119 4.32 14.75 -13.59
CA SER A 119 4.25 14.06 -12.29
C SER A 119 2.95 14.39 -11.54
N ILE A 120 2.60 15.68 -11.40
CA ILE A 120 1.36 16.11 -10.75
C ILE A 120 0.13 15.61 -11.53
N MET A 121 0.12 15.78 -12.85
CA MET A 121 -1.02 15.40 -13.69
C MET A 121 -1.27 13.88 -13.68
N LEU A 122 -0.21 13.07 -13.60
CA LEU A 122 -0.31 11.62 -13.45
C LEU A 122 -0.80 11.23 -12.05
N ALA A 123 -0.33 11.92 -11.02
CA ALA A 123 -0.77 11.69 -9.64
C ALA A 123 -2.28 11.94 -9.46
N TRP A 124 -2.90 12.79 -10.28
CA TRP A 124 -4.33 13.05 -10.24
C TRP A 124 -5.20 11.82 -10.51
N GLY A 125 -4.70 10.81 -11.22
CA GLY A 125 -5.35 9.52 -11.33
C GLY A 125 -6.78 9.58 -11.85
N SER A 126 -7.75 9.12 -11.06
CA SER A 126 -9.19 9.18 -11.35
C SER A 126 -9.72 10.60 -11.54
N ASN A 127 -9.03 11.62 -11.02
CA ASN A 127 -9.36 13.03 -11.25
C ASN A 127 -8.92 13.53 -12.63
N PHE A 128 -8.15 12.72 -13.38
CA PHE A 128 -7.79 12.97 -14.78
C PHE A 128 -7.73 11.66 -15.60
N PRO A 129 -8.88 10.99 -15.83
CA PRO A 129 -8.93 9.63 -16.36
C PRO A 129 -8.34 9.51 -17.77
N ALA A 130 -8.49 10.54 -18.61
CA ALA A 130 -7.96 10.52 -19.98
C ALA A 130 -6.43 10.31 -20.02
N LEU A 131 -5.68 11.02 -19.17
CA LEU A 131 -4.23 10.86 -19.08
C LEU A 131 -3.85 9.54 -18.40
N SER A 132 -4.52 9.23 -17.29
CA SER A 132 -4.23 8.04 -16.49
C SER A 132 -4.47 6.74 -17.26
N HIS A 133 -5.58 6.64 -18.01
CA HIS A 133 -5.88 5.47 -18.84
C HIS A 133 -4.88 5.33 -19.98
N PHE A 134 -4.54 6.44 -20.67
CA PHE A 134 -3.52 6.41 -21.71
C PHE A 134 -2.18 5.82 -21.20
N PHE A 135 -1.71 6.29 -20.03
CA PHE A 135 -0.47 5.79 -19.44
C PHE A 135 -0.56 4.33 -18.98
N LEU A 136 -1.66 3.93 -18.36
CA LEU A 136 -1.87 2.55 -17.92
C LEU A 136 -1.90 1.56 -19.08
N ASP A 137 -2.45 1.98 -20.22
CA ASP A 137 -2.66 1.11 -21.39
C ASP A 137 -1.47 1.07 -22.34
N HIS A 138 -0.75 2.20 -22.49
CA HIS A 138 0.26 2.35 -23.55
C HIS A 138 1.69 2.55 -23.04
N VAL A 139 1.91 3.02 -21.80
CA VAL A 139 3.26 3.32 -21.30
C VAL A 139 3.84 2.08 -20.60
N PRO A 140 4.96 1.52 -21.09
CA PRO A 140 5.55 0.32 -20.52
C PRO A 140 5.83 0.46 -19.02
N PHE A 141 5.53 -0.60 -18.27
CA PHE A 141 5.71 -0.70 -16.82
C PHE A 141 4.90 0.28 -15.95
N TYR A 142 4.19 1.26 -16.52
CA TYR A 142 3.40 2.20 -15.73
C TYR A 142 2.31 1.49 -14.91
N ASN A 143 1.63 0.51 -15.51
CA ASN A 143 0.64 -0.34 -14.84
C ASN A 143 1.21 -1.32 -13.80
N LYS A 144 2.50 -1.22 -13.45
CA LYS A 144 3.15 -1.99 -12.38
C LYS A 144 3.35 -1.17 -11.10
N PHE A 145 3.17 0.15 -11.15
CA PHE A 145 3.20 1.00 -9.96
C PHE A 145 1.94 0.80 -9.13
N ARG A 146 2.11 0.64 -7.81
CA ARG A 146 1.01 0.30 -6.90
C ARG A 146 -0.10 1.34 -6.91
N THR A 147 0.27 2.62 -6.89
CA THR A 147 -0.66 3.76 -6.89
C THR A 147 -0.08 4.88 -7.74
N VAL A 148 -0.95 5.64 -8.41
CA VAL A 148 -0.55 6.77 -9.27
C VAL A 148 0.02 7.95 -8.48
N GLU A 149 -0.39 8.15 -7.23
CA GLU A 149 0.16 9.19 -6.34
C GLU A 149 1.68 9.07 -6.13
N MET A 150 2.26 7.86 -6.21
CA MET A 150 3.71 7.66 -6.06
C MET A 150 4.54 8.44 -7.09
N THR A 151 3.94 8.85 -8.21
CA THR A 151 4.60 9.71 -9.21
C THR A 151 5.01 11.07 -8.64
N LEU A 152 4.39 11.54 -7.53
CA LEU A 152 4.73 12.80 -6.86
C LEU A 152 6.17 12.85 -6.34
N VAL A 153 6.84 11.70 -6.17
CA VAL A 153 8.27 11.65 -5.80
C VAL A 153 9.14 12.49 -6.75
N ILE A 154 8.76 12.54 -8.03
CA ILE A 154 9.48 13.31 -9.06
C ILE A 154 9.38 14.82 -8.77
N VAL A 155 8.18 15.33 -8.51
CA VAL A 155 8.01 16.76 -8.19
C VAL A 155 8.60 17.12 -6.82
N CYS A 156 8.46 16.24 -5.82
CA CYS A 156 9.09 16.42 -4.50
C CYS A 156 10.62 16.47 -4.58
N PHE A 157 11.22 15.82 -5.58
CA PHE A 157 12.66 15.89 -5.83
C PHE A 157 13.06 17.13 -6.65
N ASN A 158 12.26 17.48 -7.66
CA ASN A 158 12.50 18.63 -8.54
C ASN A 158 12.38 19.97 -7.82
N ILE A 159 11.44 20.10 -6.88
CA ILE A 159 11.19 21.33 -6.11
C ILE A 159 12.48 21.80 -5.39
N PRO A 160 13.11 20.98 -4.53
CA PRO A 160 14.37 21.33 -3.89
C PRO A 160 15.50 21.64 -4.88
N ILE A 161 15.65 20.86 -5.96
CA ILE A 161 16.76 21.06 -6.92
C ILE A 161 16.72 22.48 -7.49
N LEU A 162 15.58 22.89 -8.04
CA LEU A 162 15.50 24.20 -8.67
C LEU A 162 15.54 25.33 -7.63
N ALA A 163 14.97 25.10 -6.43
CA ALA A 163 15.09 26.03 -5.32
C ALA A 163 16.56 26.28 -4.94
N PHE A 164 17.37 25.22 -4.81
CA PHE A 164 18.80 25.34 -4.51
C PHE A 164 19.57 26.03 -5.63
N LEU A 165 19.29 25.73 -6.89
CA LEU A 165 19.91 26.44 -8.02
C LEU A 165 19.56 27.93 -8.01
N ALA A 166 18.33 28.28 -7.63
CA ALA A 166 17.92 29.68 -7.52
C ALA A 166 18.68 30.38 -6.39
N ILE A 167 18.78 29.73 -5.22
CA ILE A 167 19.53 30.25 -4.07
C ILE A 167 21.01 30.40 -4.41
N ASP A 168 21.66 29.39 -5.01
CA ASP A 168 23.07 29.45 -5.43
C ASP A 168 23.33 30.64 -6.36
N ARG A 169 22.43 30.86 -7.34
CA ARG A 169 22.55 32.01 -8.23
C ARG A 169 22.39 33.34 -7.50
N ILE A 170 21.44 33.44 -6.57
CA ILE A 170 21.25 34.64 -5.74
C ILE A 170 22.49 34.92 -4.87
N LEU A 171 23.15 33.87 -4.36
CA LEU A 171 24.38 34.01 -3.57
C LEU A 171 25.55 34.56 -4.39
N LYS A 172 25.69 34.09 -5.63
CA LYS A 172 26.73 34.53 -6.57
C LYS A 172 26.47 35.93 -7.12
N GLU A 173 25.21 36.25 -7.38
CA GLU A 173 24.75 37.51 -7.99
C GLU A 173 23.62 38.15 -7.15
N PRO A 174 23.92 38.79 -6.00
CA PRO A 174 22.87 39.33 -5.12
C PRO A 174 21.98 40.40 -5.79
N ASP A 175 22.55 41.19 -6.71
CA ASP A 175 21.83 42.25 -7.42
C ASP A 175 20.73 41.68 -8.36
N LEU A 176 20.79 40.38 -8.71
CA LEU A 176 19.84 39.68 -9.58
C LEU A 176 18.38 39.90 -9.17
N ILE A 177 18.10 39.90 -7.86
CA ILE A 177 16.75 40.07 -7.31
C ILE A 177 16.22 41.48 -7.52
N LEU A 178 17.07 42.49 -7.36
CA LEU A 178 16.70 43.90 -7.55
C LEU A 178 16.48 44.21 -9.03
N GLU A 179 17.34 43.67 -9.90
CA GLU A 179 17.22 43.79 -11.36
C GLU A 179 15.95 43.10 -11.88
N ASN A 180 15.59 41.96 -11.29
CA ASN A 180 14.43 41.15 -11.67
C ASN A 180 13.26 41.29 -10.68
N ARG A 181 13.03 42.51 -10.17
CA ARG A 181 11.99 42.79 -9.17
C ARG A 181 10.60 42.29 -9.54
N LYS A 182 10.25 42.30 -10.83
CA LYS A 182 8.93 41.84 -11.31
C LYS A 182 8.79 40.34 -11.10
N GLN A 183 9.81 39.57 -11.46
CA GLN A 183 9.86 38.12 -11.28
C GLN A 183 9.86 37.75 -9.80
N PHE A 184 10.60 38.51 -8.98
CA PHE A 184 10.62 38.32 -7.53
C PHE A 184 9.25 38.55 -6.89
N LEU A 185 8.57 39.66 -7.23
CA LEU A 185 7.21 39.94 -6.78
C LEU A 185 6.19 38.93 -7.33
N MET A 186 6.39 38.45 -8.56
CA MET A 186 5.53 37.43 -9.16
C MET A 186 5.68 36.08 -8.44
N ALA A 187 6.90 35.67 -8.09
CA ALA A 187 7.12 34.47 -7.29
C ALA A 187 6.42 34.57 -5.92
N PHE A 188 6.52 35.73 -5.28
CA PHE A 188 5.80 36.00 -4.02
C PHE A 188 4.28 35.97 -4.22
N GLY A 189 3.75 36.61 -5.26
CA GLY A 189 2.33 36.59 -5.59
C GLY A 189 1.78 35.20 -5.86
N LEU A 190 2.50 34.37 -6.62
CA LEU A 190 2.11 33.01 -6.99
C LEU A 190 2.21 32.01 -5.83
N THR A 191 2.86 32.36 -4.72
CA THR A 191 3.05 31.48 -3.56
C THR A 191 2.44 32.09 -2.30
N GLY A 192 3.09 33.10 -1.72
CA GLY A 192 2.60 33.85 -0.57
C GLY A 192 1.25 34.52 -0.86
N GLY A 193 1.13 35.25 -1.97
CA GLY A 193 -0.12 35.89 -2.36
C GLY A 193 -1.28 34.88 -2.52
N LEU A 194 -1.01 33.75 -3.15
CA LEU A 194 -1.98 32.65 -3.28
C LEU A 194 -2.36 32.05 -1.92
N SER A 195 -1.39 31.83 -1.03
CA SER A 195 -1.64 31.36 0.34
C SER A 195 -2.51 32.33 1.14
N LEU A 196 -2.32 33.64 0.94
CA LEU A 196 -3.16 34.67 1.56
C LEU A 196 -4.59 34.65 0.98
N ILE A 197 -4.75 34.50 -0.33
CA ILE A 197 -6.07 34.38 -0.96
C ILE A 197 -6.81 33.18 -0.39
N PHE A 198 -6.15 32.03 -0.28
CA PHE A 198 -6.72 30.80 0.29
C PHE A 198 -7.14 31.00 1.75
N PHE A 199 -6.33 31.71 2.55
CA PHE A 199 -6.70 32.06 3.91
C PHE A 199 -7.94 32.98 4.00
N LEU A 200 -8.08 33.94 3.09
CA LEU A 200 -9.16 34.93 3.09
C LEU A 200 -10.47 34.40 2.50
N ILE A 201 -10.38 33.53 1.49
CA ILE A 201 -11.51 33.02 0.71
C ILE A 201 -11.48 31.49 0.71
N PRO A 202 -11.73 30.83 1.86
CA PRO A 202 -11.72 29.37 1.93
C PRO A 202 -12.77 28.70 1.05
N GLY A 203 -13.90 29.39 0.78
CA GLY A 203 -14.97 28.88 -0.09
C GLY A 203 -14.60 28.69 -1.57
N LEU A 204 -13.33 28.93 -1.96
CA LEU A 204 -12.79 28.45 -3.23
C LEU A 204 -12.63 26.92 -3.28
N PHE A 205 -12.68 26.26 -2.11
CA PHE A 205 -12.51 24.82 -1.95
C PHE A 205 -13.75 24.17 -1.35
N ASN A 206 -13.89 22.88 -1.62
CA ASN A 206 -14.86 22.03 -0.94
C ASN A 206 -14.20 21.40 0.30
N PHE A 207 -14.92 21.39 1.41
CA PHE A 207 -14.51 20.79 2.68
C PHE A 207 -15.19 19.45 2.98
N PHE A 208 -15.94 18.94 2.01
CA PHE A 208 -16.54 17.61 2.01
C PHE A 208 -16.06 16.82 0.80
N THR A 209 -15.91 15.51 1.01
CA THR A 209 -15.69 14.58 -0.11
C THR A 209 -16.99 14.37 -0.87
N GLU A 210 -16.89 13.99 -2.15
CA GLU A 210 -18.07 13.63 -2.96
C GLU A 210 -18.92 12.54 -2.28
N ARG A 211 -18.26 11.59 -1.59
CA ARG A 211 -18.94 10.52 -0.83
C ARG A 211 -19.69 11.07 0.38
N GLU A 212 -19.10 11.99 1.14
CA GLU A 212 -19.75 12.64 2.26
C GLU A 212 -20.97 13.43 1.78
N GLU A 213 -20.84 14.21 0.72
CA GLU A 213 -21.96 14.98 0.15
C GLU A 213 -23.12 14.08 -0.30
N LEU A 214 -22.82 12.96 -0.96
CA LEU A 214 -23.83 11.97 -1.37
C LEU A 214 -24.56 11.40 -0.15
N MET A 215 -23.82 10.98 0.88
CA MET A 215 -24.40 10.44 2.12
C MET A 215 -25.24 11.49 2.86
N PHE A 216 -24.74 12.73 2.95
CA PHE A 216 -25.43 13.83 3.60
C PHE A 216 -26.73 14.18 2.89
N ASN A 217 -26.72 14.21 1.56
CA ASN A 217 -27.91 14.48 0.76
C ASN A 217 -28.95 13.37 0.91
N GLN A 218 -28.54 12.09 0.91
CA GLN A 218 -29.45 10.97 1.17
C GLN A 218 -30.10 11.07 2.56
N GLN A 219 -29.29 11.33 3.58
CA GLN A 219 -29.74 11.46 4.95
C GLN A 219 -30.70 12.64 5.15
N LEU A 220 -30.47 13.76 4.46
CA LEU A 220 -31.38 14.92 4.48
C LEU A 220 -32.69 14.68 3.73
N GLN A 221 -32.71 13.81 2.72
CA GLN A 221 -33.94 13.47 1.97
C GLN A 221 -34.87 12.55 2.77
N GLU A 222 -34.31 11.65 3.58
CA GLU A 222 -35.07 10.69 4.39
C GLU A 222 -35.50 11.26 5.75
N ALA A 223 -34.97 12.43 6.12
CA ALA A 223 -35.15 13.05 7.41
C ALA A 223 -36.47 13.83 7.57
N ASN A 224 -37.02 13.81 8.79
CA ASN A 224 -38.01 14.80 9.20
C ASN A 224 -37.38 16.20 9.38
N VAL A 225 -38.18 17.26 9.38
CA VAL A 225 -37.71 18.67 9.40
C VAL A 225 -36.79 18.97 10.59
N GLN A 226 -37.10 18.41 11.77
CA GLN A 226 -36.32 18.64 12.99
C GLN A 226 -34.94 18.00 12.89
N TYR A 227 -34.86 16.73 12.45
CA TYR A 227 -33.59 16.05 12.22
C TYR A 227 -32.78 16.73 11.12
N ALA A 228 -33.43 17.15 10.02
CA ALA A 228 -32.75 17.86 8.94
C ALA A 228 -32.10 19.17 9.41
N THR A 229 -32.72 19.89 10.34
CA THR A 229 -32.14 21.12 10.91
C THR A 229 -30.91 20.81 11.75
N GLN A 230 -30.99 19.82 12.63
CA GLN A 230 -29.85 19.39 13.46
C GLN A 230 -28.68 18.86 12.62
N PHE A 231 -29.00 18.12 11.56
CA PHE A 231 -28.00 17.55 10.67
C PHE A 231 -27.29 18.62 9.83
N ARG A 232 -28.02 19.65 9.36
CA ARG A 232 -27.40 20.82 8.72
C ARG A 232 -26.46 21.56 9.68
N GLN A 233 -26.86 21.75 10.93
CA GLN A 233 -25.98 22.35 11.93
C GLN A 233 -24.69 21.52 12.15
N PHE A 234 -24.82 20.19 12.18
CA PHE A 234 -23.65 19.29 12.22
C PHE A 234 -22.73 19.50 11.01
N MET A 235 -23.28 19.57 9.80
CA MET A 235 -22.49 19.84 8.59
C MET A 235 -21.78 21.18 8.68
N ASP A 236 -22.49 22.26 9.05
CA ASP A 236 -21.92 23.61 9.14
C ASP A 236 -20.78 23.67 10.17
N GLU A 237 -20.93 23.02 11.34
CA GLU A 237 -19.89 23.00 12.38
C GLU A 237 -18.69 22.11 12.00
N LEU A 238 -18.93 20.99 11.30
CA LEU A 238 -17.87 20.16 10.73
C LEU A 238 -17.07 20.93 9.67
N GLU A 239 -17.76 21.63 8.77
CA GLU A 239 -17.12 22.50 7.78
C GLU A 239 -16.32 23.62 8.45
N ALA A 240 -16.89 24.30 9.45
CA ALA A 240 -16.20 25.36 10.17
C ALA A 240 -14.90 24.88 10.84
N ALA A 241 -14.91 23.67 11.41
CA ALA A 241 -13.72 23.04 11.98
C ALA A 241 -12.66 22.71 10.91
N ARG A 242 -13.06 22.16 9.76
CA ARG A 242 -12.14 21.88 8.63
C ARG A 242 -11.57 23.16 8.00
N ILE A 243 -12.40 24.19 7.83
CA ILE A 243 -11.98 25.53 7.39
C ILE A 243 -10.93 26.11 8.35
N TYR A 244 -11.10 25.94 9.67
CA TYR A 244 -10.11 26.40 10.64
C TYR A 244 -8.73 25.75 10.40
N ILE A 245 -8.71 24.42 10.22
CA ILE A 245 -7.48 23.66 9.96
C ILE A 245 -6.79 24.18 8.70
N PHE A 246 -7.54 24.26 7.60
CA PHE A 246 -7.05 24.75 6.32
C PHE A 246 -6.50 26.18 6.41
N ARG A 247 -7.26 27.11 7.01
CA ARG A 247 -6.86 28.52 7.15
C ARG A 247 -5.59 28.66 7.98
N HIS A 248 -5.44 27.86 9.03
CA HIS A 248 -4.26 27.89 9.89
C HIS A 248 -2.98 27.59 9.11
N ASP A 249 -2.99 26.61 8.21
CA ASP A 249 -1.81 26.28 7.40
C ASP A 249 -1.62 27.19 6.18
N ALA A 250 -2.71 27.74 5.63
CA ALA A 250 -2.62 28.77 4.60
C ALA A 250 -1.91 30.04 5.13
N ILE A 251 -2.31 30.54 6.32
CA ILE A 251 -1.67 31.72 6.92
C ILE A 251 -0.23 31.44 7.36
N ARG A 252 0.04 30.25 7.90
CA ARG A 252 1.41 29.82 8.23
C ARG A 252 2.32 29.89 7.01
N SER A 253 1.88 29.33 5.88
CA SER A 253 2.64 29.31 4.63
C SER A 253 2.89 30.73 4.12
N PHE A 254 1.87 31.60 4.17
CA PHE A 254 2.03 33.03 3.85
C PHE A 254 3.08 33.73 4.72
N ILE A 255 3.05 33.51 6.04
CA ILE A 255 4.02 34.12 6.98
C ILE A 255 5.44 33.65 6.67
N LEU A 256 5.66 32.34 6.51
CA LEU A 256 6.98 31.78 6.22
C LEU A 256 7.53 32.27 4.88
N ILE A 257 6.70 32.30 3.84
CA ILE A 257 7.08 32.84 2.53
C ILE A 257 7.40 34.34 2.62
N SER A 258 6.63 35.11 3.39
CA SER A 258 6.87 36.54 3.61
C SER A 258 8.20 36.79 4.32
N LEU A 259 8.55 35.96 5.31
CA LEU A 259 9.84 36.02 5.99
C LEU A 259 11.00 35.69 5.03
N ALA A 260 10.87 34.64 4.22
CA ALA A 260 11.86 34.28 3.22
C ALA A 260 12.02 35.36 2.13
N PHE A 261 10.91 35.96 1.69
CA PHE A 261 10.89 37.09 0.77
C PHE A 261 11.64 38.30 1.33
N VAL A 262 11.32 38.73 2.55
CA VAL A 262 11.99 39.88 3.20
C VAL A 262 13.47 39.59 3.43
N LEU A 263 13.82 38.38 3.87
CA LEU A 263 15.20 37.95 4.08
C LEU A 263 16.00 38.01 2.78
N THR A 264 15.44 37.50 1.68
CA THR A 264 16.05 37.54 0.35
C THR A 264 16.21 38.96 -0.16
N TRP A 265 15.20 39.81 0.03
CA TRP A 265 15.26 41.23 -0.33
C TRP A 265 16.35 41.99 0.43
N TYR A 266 16.50 41.75 1.73
CA TYR A 266 17.54 42.36 2.56
C TYR A 266 18.95 41.93 2.13
N PHE A 267 19.12 40.65 1.81
CA PHE A 267 20.37 40.13 1.26
C PHE A 267 20.70 40.76 -0.09
N ALA A 268 19.74 40.78 -1.03
CA ALA A 268 19.90 41.40 -2.34
C ALA A 268 20.20 42.91 -2.24
N SER A 269 19.67 43.59 -1.21
CA SER A 269 19.97 44.99 -0.91
C SER A 269 21.36 45.22 -0.27
N LYS A 270 22.20 44.17 -0.19
CA LYS A 270 23.54 44.19 0.45
C LYS A 270 23.53 44.61 1.92
N LYS A 271 22.36 44.52 2.59
CA LYS A 271 22.19 44.84 4.02
C LYS A 271 22.48 43.66 4.94
N LEU A 272 22.64 42.46 4.38
CA LEU A 272 22.85 41.21 5.11
C LEU A 272 24.06 40.46 4.54
N LYS A 273 24.94 39.97 5.41
CA LYS A 273 26.09 39.13 4.99
C LYS A 273 25.61 37.73 4.62
N THR A 274 26.32 37.07 3.72
CA THR A 274 26.02 35.70 3.25
C THR A 274 25.81 34.70 4.37
N ALA A 275 26.68 34.71 5.40
CA ALA A 275 26.56 33.79 6.54
C ALA A 275 25.22 33.94 7.29
N TRP A 276 24.75 35.19 7.48
CA TRP A 276 23.49 35.46 8.15
C TRP A 276 22.27 35.16 7.28
N PHE A 277 22.37 35.38 5.97
CA PHE A 277 21.34 34.95 5.02
C PHE A 277 21.17 33.43 5.04
N LEU A 278 22.26 32.68 4.92
CA LEU A 278 22.24 31.22 4.97
C LEU A 278 21.74 30.69 6.31
N ALA A 279 22.21 31.24 7.43
CA ALA A 279 21.73 30.85 8.76
C ALA A 279 20.24 31.13 8.95
N GLY A 280 19.76 32.31 8.52
CA GLY A 280 18.35 32.66 8.56
C GLY A 280 17.49 31.75 7.69
N LEU A 281 17.95 31.45 6.48
CA LEU A 281 17.23 30.56 5.57
C LEU A 281 17.20 29.12 6.10
N ALA A 282 18.32 28.60 6.61
CA ALA A 282 18.40 27.29 7.22
C ALA A 282 17.46 27.18 8.43
N LEU A 283 17.42 28.19 9.30
CA LEU A 283 16.48 28.25 10.42
C LEU A 283 15.03 28.24 9.92
N LEU A 284 14.68 29.09 8.95
CA LEU A 284 13.32 29.17 8.45
C LEU A 284 12.86 27.85 7.79
N VAL A 285 13.71 27.21 6.97
CA VAL A 285 13.41 25.90 6.34
C VAL A 285 13.30 24.79 7.39
N THR A 286 14.15 24.80 8.43
CA THR A 286 14.08 23.83 9.53
C THR A 286 12.79 23.99 10.33
N LEU A 287 12.39 25.23 10.63
CA LEU A 287 11.09 25.50 11.27
C LEU A 287 9.93 25.14 10.34
N ASP A 288 10.07 25.36 9.03
CA ASP A 288 9.05 25.02 8.06
C ASP A 288 8.78 23.51 8.05
N LEU A 289 9.79 22.69 7.76
CA LEU A 289 9.61 21.25 7.67
C LEU A 289 9.45 20.60 9.05
N GLY A 290 10.31 20.94 10.01
CA GLY A 290 10.34 20.28 11.32
C GLY A 290 9.08 20.46 12.16
N LEU A 291 8.39 21.62 12.07
CA LEU A 291 7.11 21.82 12.76
C LEU A 291 5.98 21.00 12.14
N ILE A 292 6.08 20.65 10.86
CA ILE A 292 5.11 19.77 10.19
C ILE A 292 5.43 18.31 10.48
N ASP A 293 6.70 17.92 10.45
CA ASP A 293 7.14 16.57 10.80
C ASP A 293 6.68 16.17 12.20
N GLN A 294 6.75 17.09 13.17
CA GLN A 294 6.23 16.88 14.53
C GLN A 294 4.73 16.62 14.62
N ARG A 295 3.93 16.86 13.57
CA ARG A 295 2.51 16.49 13.55
C ARG A 295 2.31 15.00 13.25
N TYR A 296 3.29 14.37 12.60
CA TYR A 296 3.25 12.98 12.17
C TYR A 296 4.14 12.07 13.03
N LEU A 297 5.33 12.56 13.41
CA LEU A 297 6.31 11.87 14.24
C LEU A 297 6.58 12.69 15.51
N ASN A 298 5.80 12.41 16.54
CA ASN A 298 5.85 13.07 17.84
C ASN A 298 6.19 12.08 18.96
N LYS A 299 6.15 12.55 20.22
CA LYS A 299 6.51 11.75 21.40
C LYS A 299 5.64 10.51 21.57
N ASP A 300 4.40 10.53 21.10
CA ASP A 300 3.45 9.41 21.23
C ASP A 300 3.79 8.26 20.29
N ASN A 301 4.58 8.51 19.24
CA ASN A 301 5.08 7.47 18.35
C ASN A 301 6.22 6.64 18.96
N PHE A 302 6.87 7.14 20.01
CA PHE A 302 7.99 6.46 20.67
C PHE A 302 7.49 5.70 21.88
N VAL A 303 7.30 4.40 21.73
CA VAL A 303 6.87 3.49 22.81
C VAL A 303 8.06 2.77 23.43
N SER A 304 7.95 2.42 24.71
CA SER A 304 8.96 1.58 25.35
C SER A 304 8.96 0.16 24.78
N LYS A 305 10.10 -0.54 24.83
CA LYS A 305 10.19 -1.95 24.41
C LYS A 305 9.13 -2.82 25.09
N ARG A 306 8.89 -2.62 26.39
CA ARG A 306 7.85 -3.32 27.15
C ARG A 306 6.45 -3.10 26.58
N GLN A 307 6.13 -1.87 26.16
CA GLN A 307 4.83 -1.56 25.57
C GLN A 307 4.69 -2.20 24.18
N GLN A 308 5.75 -2.18 23.38
CA GLN A 308 5.78 -2.89 22.09
C GLN A 308 5.59 -4.40 22.28
N GLU A 309 6.31 -5.03 23.21
CA GLU A 309 6.15 -6.44 23.54
C GLU A 309 4.74 -6.74 24.05
N SER A 310 4.12 -5.84 24.83
CA SER A 310 2.74 -6.01 25.29
C SER A 310 1.70 -6.00 24.16
N THR A 311 1.96 -5.30 23.05
CA THR A 311 1.08 -5.33 21.87
C THR A 311 1.18 -6.64 21.08
N MET A 312 2.24 -7.41 21.30
CA MET A 312 2.46 -8.73 20.71
C MET A 312 2.37 -9.84 21.77
N ALA A 313 1.80 -9.55 22.94
CA ALA A 313 1.64 -10.51 24.01
C ALA A 313 0.79 -11.69 23.54
N MET A 314 1.19 -12.90 23.97
CA MET A 314 0.44 -14.11 23.70
C MET A 314 -0.92 -14.03 24.41
N THR A 315 -1.98 -14.34 23.68
CA THR A 315 -3.34 -14.35 24.19
C THR A 315 -3.72 -15.76 24.66
N THR A 316 -4.80 -15.90 25.43
CA THR A 316 -5.30 -17.22 25.85
C THR A 316 -5.57 -18.13 24.65
N ALA A 317 -6.14 -17.57 23.58
CA ALA A 317 -6.36 -18.31 22.34
C ALA A 317 -5.03 -18.80 21.74
N ASP A 318 -3.98 -17.97 21.74
CA ASP A 318 -2.67 -18.35 21.21
C ASP A 318 -2.03 -19.48 22.03
N GLU A 319 -2.05 -19.37 23.36
CA GLU A 319 -1.53 -20.40 24.27
C GLU A 319 -2.20 -21.76 24.04
N LEU A 320 -3.51 -21.78 23.80
CA LEU A 320 -4.27 -22.98 23.55
C LEU A 320 -4.00 -23.57 22.16
N ILE A 321 -3.80 -22.74 21.14
CA ILE A 321 -3.45 -23.19 19.79
C ILE A 321 -2.04 -23.81 19.79
N LEU A 322 -1.09 -23.20 20.48
CA LEU A 322 0.30 -23.65 20.53
C LEU A 322 0.50 -25.00 21.26
N GLN A 323 -0.54 -25.51 21.94
CA GLN A 323 -0.53 -26.86 22.51
C GLN A 323 -0.74 -27.95 21.45
N ASP A 324 -1.21 -27.60 20.24
CA ASP A 324 -1.34 -28.54 19.13
C ASP A 324 0.06 -28.99 18.67
N PRO A 325 0.39 -30.30 18.75
CA PRO A 325 1.71 -30.81 18.38
C PRO A 325 1.95 -30.82 16.86
N ASP A 326 0.92 -30.56 16.05
CA ASP A 326 1.02 -30.51 14.60
C ASP A 326 2.00 -29.41 14.13
N ILE A 327 2.97 -29.80 13.29
CA ILE A 327 4.10 -28.92 12.91
C ILE A 327 3.65 -27.77 12.01
N HIS A 328 2.51 -27.91 11.35
CA HIS A 328 1.94 -26.89 10.48
C HIS A 328 0.42 -26.84 10.60
N TYR A 329 -0.17 -25.67 10.39
CA TYR A 329 -1.62 -25.44 10.28
C TYR A 329 -1.81 -23.95 10.05
N ARG A 330 -2.94 -23.54 9.47
CA ARG A 330 -3.28 -22.12 9.31
C ARG A 330 -4.27 -21.66 10.37
N VAL A 331 -4.06 -20.43 10.85
CA VAL A 331 -4.91 -19.76 11.83
C VAL A 331 -5.56 -18.53 11.20
N ALA A 332 -6.86 -18.38 11.40
CA ALA A 332 -7.63 -17.21 11.01
C ALA A 332 -7.97 -16.36 12.24
N ASN A 333 -7.38 -15.17 12.35
CA ASN A 333 -7.77 -14.23 13.40
C ASN A 333 -8.87 -13.29 12.89
N LEU A 334 -10.10 -13.48 13.41
CA LEU A 334 -11.27 -12.71 13.01
C LEU A 334 -11.56 -11.53 13.95
N THR A 335 -10.69 -11.28 14.93
CA THR A 335 -10.78 -10.12 15.83
C THR A 335 -10.20 -8.84 15.19
N VAL A 336 -9.45 -9.02 14.11
CA VAL A 336 -8.83 -7.98 13.27
C VAL A 336 -9.24 -8.20 11.82
N ASN A 337 -8.89 -7.28 10.91
CA ASN A 337 -9.03 -7.55 9.47
C ASN A 337 -7.88 -8.46 9.01
N PRO A 338 -8.12 -9.76 8.76
CA PRO A 338 -7.05 -10.71 8.43
C PRO A 338 -6.31 -10.35 7.13
N TRP A 339 -6.93 -9.56 6.25
CA TRP A 339 -6.35 -9.16 4.96
C TRP A 339 -5.44 -7.94 5.03
N ALA A 340 -5.44 -7.25 6.18
CA ALA A 340 -4.67 -6.04 6.45
C ALA A 340 -3.85 -6.12 7.77
N ASP A 341 -4.00 -7.19 8.54
CA ASP A 341 -3.25 -7.46 9.76
C ASP A 341 -1.96 -8.26 9.46
N GLY A 342 -0.91 -8.01 10.23
CA GLY A 342 0.32 -8.80 10.25
C GLY A 342 0.67 -9.37 11.63
N THR A 343 -0.10 -9.06 12.67
CA THR A 343 0.20 -9.43 14.06
C THR A 343 -0.01 -10.92 14.33
N THR A 344 -1.02 -11.52 13.69
CA THR A 344 -1.31 -12.96 13.81
C THR A 344 -0.11 -13.83 13.42
N SER A 345 0.70 -13.37 12.46
CA SER A 345 1.89 -14.07 11.98
C SER A 345 3.05 -14.13 12.99
N TYR A 346 2.96 -13.39 14.10
CA TYR A 346 3.98 -13.40 15.15
C TYR A 346 3.97 -14.71 15.95
N HIS A 347 2.78 -15.28 16.20
CA HIS A 347 2.61 -16.53 16.95
C HIS A 347 2.17 -17.71 16.07
N HIS A 348 1.48 -17.45 14.96
CA HIS A 348 0.84 -18.49 14.15
C HIS A 348 1.15 -18.36 12.67
N LYS A 349 0.91 -19.42 11.89
CA LYS A 349 0.91 -19.31 10.43
C LYS A 349 -0.46 -18.76 10.00
N SER A 350 -0.53 -17.46 9.76
CA SER A 350 -1.78 -16.80 9.39
C SER A 350 -2.25 -17.22 7.99
N ILE A 351 -3.56 -17.48 7.84
CA ILE A 351 -4.22 -17.52 6.52
C ILE A 351 -4.22 -16.13 5.86
N GLY A 352 -4.19 -15.08 6.67
CA GLY A 352 -4.20 -13.70 6.22
C GLY A 352 -2.79 -13.16 6.02
N GLY A 353 -2.59 -11.93 6.48
CA GLY A 353 -1.33 -11.22 6.35
C GLY A 353 -1.45 -10.00 5.44
N TYR A 354 -0.66 -8.97 5.73
CA TYR A 354 -0.50 -7.83 4.85
C TYR A 354 0.76 -7.96 4.00
N HIS A 355 0.58 -7.96 2.68
CA HIS A 355 1.67 -7.86 1.72
C HIS A 355 1.31 -6.89 0.59
N GLY A 356 2.22 -5.98 0.23
CA GLY A 356 1.99 -4.98 -0.83
C GLY A 356 2.03 -5.54 -2.26
N ILE A 357 2.33 -6.83 -2.40
CA ILE A 357 2.47 -7.56 -3.67
C ILE A 357 1.87 -8.97 -3.47
N LYS A 358 0.56 -9.06 -3.21
CA LYS A 358 -0.11 -10.36 -3.02
C LYS A 358 -0.06 -11.21 -4.29
N MET A 359 -0.08 -12.53 -4.14
CA MET A 359 -0.27 -13.45 -5.27
C MET A 359 -1.66 -13.25 -5.85
N ARG A 360 -1.80 -13.20 -7.19
CA ARG A 360 -3.08 -12.93 -7.85
C ARG A 360 -4.14 -13.97 -7.47
N ARG A 361 -3.82 -15.25 -7.64
CA ARG A 361 -4.73 -16.36 -7.32
C ARG A 361 -5.18 -16.36 -5.85
N TYR A 362 -4.27 -16.03 -4.93
CA TYR A 362 -4.63 -15.90 -3.51
C TYR A 362 -5.57 -14.71 -3.27
N GLN A 363 -5.34 -13.57 -3.95
CA GLN A 363 -6.25 -12.43 -3.90
C GLN A 363 -7.63 -12.78 -4.47
N ASP A 364 -7.70 -13.57 -5.54
CA ASP A 364 -8.97 -14.00 -6.12
C ASP A 364 -9.76 -14.88 -5.12
N LEU A 365 -9.08 -15.77 -4.38
CA LEU A 365 -9.70 -16.53 -3.29
C LEU A 365 -10.16 -15.64 -2.14
N ILE A 366 -9.36 -14.63 -1.75
CA ILE A 366 -9.74 -13.65 -0.72
C ILE A 366 -11.04 -12.94 -1.11
N ASN A 367 -11.14 -12.46 -2.35
CA ASN A 367 -12.21 -11.59 -2.80
C ASN A 367 -13.61 -12.22 -2.69
N ILE A 368 -13.71 -13.54 -2.88
CA ILE A 368 -15.00 -14.23 -2.85
C ILE A 368 -14.97 -15.30 -1.76
N TYR A 369 -14.23 -16.39 -1.97
CA TYR A 369 -14.34 -17.59 -1.14
C TYR A 369 -13.94 -17.38 0.33
N LEU A 370 -12.77 -16.81 0.61
CA LEU A 370 -12.29 -16.69 2.00
C LEU A 370 -13.07 -15.62 2.77
N SER A 371 -13.32 -14.47 2.15
CA SER A 371 -14.10 -13.41 2.80
C SER A 371 -15.56 -13.84 3.04
N GLN A 372 -16.20 -14.50 2.07
CA GLN A 372 -17.55 -15.04 2.24
C GLN A 372 -17.56 -16.14 3.31
N GLY A 373 -16.56 -17.02 3.33
CA GLY A 373 -16.49 -18.09 4.33
C GLY A 373 -16.38 -17.56 5.75
N PHE A 374 -15.57 -16.51 5.97
CA PHE A 374 -15.54 -15.82 7.27
C PHE A 374 -16.88 -15.18 7.62
N GLN A 375 -17.54 -14.51 6.67
CA GLN A 375 -18.86 -13.91 6.90
C GLN A 375 -19.92 -14.97 7.25
N ASN A 376 -19.91 -16.12 6.58
CA ASN A 376 -20.83 -17.23 6.86
C ASN A 376 -20.62 -17.77 8.28
N ILE A 377 -19.36 -18.04 8.66
CA ILE A 377 -19.02 -18.51 10.02
C ILE A 377 -19.45 -17.49 11.07
N ILE A 378 -19.13 -16.21 10.89
CA ILE A 378 -19.51 -15.12 11.82
C ILE A 378 -21.04 -15.02 11.92
N GLY A 379 -21.75 -15.11 10.78
CA GLY A 379 -23.20 -15.06 10.73
C GLY A 379 -23.86 -16.16 11.56
N VAL A 380 -23.37 -17.40 11.43
CA VAL A 380 -23.86 -18.55 12.21
C VAL A 380 -23.52 -18.38 13.70
N LEU A 381 -22.31 -17.93 14.05
CA LEU A 381 -21.90 -17.71 15.44
C LEU A 381 -22.72 -16.64 16.15
N ASN A 382 -23.09 -15.57 15.45
CA ASN A 382 -23.93 -14.50 16.01
C ASN A 382 -25.36 -15.00 16.36
N ALA A 383 -25.81 -16.09 15.74
CA ALA A 383 -27.12 -16.69 15.99
C ALA A 383 -27.14 -17.68 17.17
N GLN A 384 -26.05 -17.78 17.95
CA GLN A 384 -25.90 -18.74 19.06
C GLN A 384 -26.19 -20.20 18.62
N PRO A 385 -25.37 -20.75 17.71
CA PRO A 385 -25.68 -21.99 17.02
C PRO A 385 -25.52 -23.21 17.93
N SER A 386 -26.24 -24.28 17.60
CA SER A 386 -25.94 -25.62 18.10
C SER A 386 -24.61 -26.14 17.55
N SER A 387 -24.02 -27.15 18.21
CA SER A 387 -22.80 -27.81 17.72
C SER A 387 -22.94 -28.38 16.31
N VAL A 388 -24.12 -28.89 15.95
CA VAL A 388 -24.42 -29.43 14.63
C VAL A 388 -24.38 -28.34 13.55
N GLN A 389 -25.03 -27.20 13.80
CA GLN A 389 -25.04 -26.08 12.86
C GLN A 389 -23.63 -25.52 12.64
N LEU A 390 -22.84 -25.47 13.71
CA LEU A 390 -21.45 -25.02 13.64
C LEU A 390 -20.57 -26.00 12.84
N ASP A 391 -20.75 -27.31 13.04
CA ASP A 391 -20.02 -28.32 12.26
C ASP A 391 -20.43 -28.29 10.78
N SER A 392 -21.73 -28.13 10.48
CA SER A 392 -22.22 -28.00 9.10
C SER A 392 -21.64 -26.79 8.37
N VAL A 393 -21.65 -25.60 8.98
CA VAL A 393 -21.07 -24.41 8.32
C VAL A 393 -19.57 -24.57 8.08
N LEU A 394 -18.84 -25.23 8.99
CA LEU A 394 -17.41 -25.51 8.81
C LEU A 394 -17.17 -26.51 7.67
N ALA A 395 -18.00 -27.55 7.55
CA ALA A 395 -17.94 -28.53 6.45
C ALA A 395 -18.15 -27.87 5.07
N GLU A 396 -19.07 -26.90 5.00
CA GLU A 396 -19.35 -26.14 3.77
C GLU A 396 -18.18 -25.24 3.32
N GLN A 397 -17.26 -24.89 4.23
CA GLN A 397 -16.13 -24.00 3.90
C GLN A 397 -14.96 -24.74 3.22
N GLN A 398 -15.25 -25.42 2.10
CA GLN A 398 -14.31 -26.24 1.33
C GLN A 398 -12.98 -25.53 1.03
N VAL A 399 -13.02 -24.24 0.66
CA VAL A 399 -11.81 -23.45 0.36
C VAL A 399 -10.98 -23.13 1.60
N LEU A 400 -11.61 -22.92 2.77
CA LEU A 400 -10.88 -22.75 4.04
C LEU A 400 -10.29 -24.08 4.52
N ASN A 401 -11.01 -25.17 4.25
CA ASN A 401 -10.63 -26.53 4.61
C ASN A 401 -9.43 -27.03 3.81
N MET A 402 -9.42 -26.80 2.48
CA MET A 402 -8.33 -27.22 1.58
C MET A 402 -7.01 -26.49 1.85
N ILE A 403 -7.06 -25.27 2.38
CA ILE A 403 -5.88 -24.52 2.83
C ILE A 403 -5.56 -24.77 4.32
N ASN A 404 -6.03 -25.88 4.89
CA ASN A 404 -5.69 -26.34 6.24
C ASN A 404 -5.90 -25.27 7.34
N THR A 405 -7.02 -24.54 7.26
CA THR A 405 -7.41 -23.58 8.31
C THR A 405 -7.94 -24.35 9.52
N LYS A 406 -7.08 -24.57 10.51
CA LYS A 406 -7.39 -25.43 11.67
C LYS A 406 -8.03 -24.68 12.83
N TYR A 407 -7.75 -23.38 12.96
CA TYR A 407 -8.22 -22.57 14.08
C TYR A 407 -8.74 -21.19 13.64
N PHE A 408 -9.83 -20.75 14.28
CA PHE A 408 -10.35 -19.39 14.19
C PHE A 408 -10.28 -18.71 15.57
N ILE A 409 -9.63 -17.56 15.65
CA ILE A 409 -9.62 -16.71 16.84
C ILE A 409 -10.77 -15.72 16.71
N LEU A 410 -11.79 -15.91 17.55
CA LEU A 410 -13.00 -15.07 17.61
C LEU A 410 -12.95 -14.07 18.77
N ASN A 411 -12.28 -14.47 19.85
CA ASN A 411 -12.00 -13.65 21.02
C ASN A 411 -10.61 -14.06 21.54
N PRO A 412 -9.65 -13.13 21.68
CA PRO A 412 -8.29 -13.48 22.10
C PRO A 412 -8.22 -14.09 23.51
N SER A 413 -9.18 -13.77 24.37
CA SER A 413 -9.22 -14.22 25.77
C SER A 413 -9.96 -15.54 25.98
N SER A 414 -10.45 -16.17 24.90
CA SER A 414 -11.29 -17.37 24.96
C SER A 414 -10.68 -18.54 24.16
N GLN A 415 -11.28 -19.72 24.31
CA GLN A 415 -10.94 -20.88 23.49
C GLN A 415 -11.13 -20.54 21.99
N PRO A 416 -10.15 -20.85 21.12
CA PRO A 416 -10.32 -20.73 19.67
C PRO A 416 -11.36 -21.74 19.16
N LEU A 417 -12.04 -21.39 18.07
CA LEU A 417 -12.87 -22.34 17.35
C LEU A 417 -11.97 -23.26 16.52
N ARG A 418 -11.98 -24.57 16.83
CA ARG A 418 -11.28 -25.58 16.05
C ARG A 418 -12.12 -26.01 14.85
N ASN A 419 -11.51 -26.03 13.68
CA ASN A 419 -12.11 -26.56 12.47
C ASN A 419 -11.89 -28.07 12.39
N SER A 420 -12.97 -28.85 12.55
CA SER A 420 -12.96 -30.32 12.40
C SER A 420 -12.75 -30.77 10.96
N HIS A 421 -13.00 -29.89 9.97
CA HIS A 421 -13.00 -30.21 8.54
C HIS A 421 -11.73 -29.74 7.80
N ALA A 422 -10.71 -29.26 8.52
CA ALA A 422 -9.42 -28.93 7.90
C ALA A 422 -8.80 -30.19 7.25
N MET A 423 -8.42 -30.10 5.97
CA MET A 423 -8.00 -31.27 5.17
C MET A 423 -6.55 -31.72 5.44
N GLY A 424 -5.85 -31.09 6.38
CA GLY A 424 -4.47 -31.42 6.73
C GLY A 424 -3.44 -30.94 5.70
N HIS A 425 -2.24 -31.52 5.75
CA HIS A 425 -1.08 -31.09 4.95
C HIS A 425 -1.16 -31.51 3.49
N GLY A 426 -1.91 -32.57 3.23
CA GLY A 426 -2.26 -33.04 1.91
C GLY A 426 -3.24 -34.21 2.03
N TRP A 427 -3.85 -34.56 0.91
CA TRP A 427 -4.80 -35.66 0.82
C TRP A 427 -4.76 -36.23 -0.60
N LEU A 428 -5.05 -37.52 -0.72
CA LEU A 428 -5.35 -38.11 -2.02
C LEU A 428 -6.77 -37.75 -2.45
N VAL A 429 -7.00 -37.67 -3.76
CA VAL A 429 -8.33 -37.55 -4.35
C VAL A 429 -8.70 -38.81 -5.11
N ASN A 430 -9.99 -39.11 -5.15
CA ASN A 430 -10.56 -40.27 -5.83
C ASN A 430 -10.85 -39.98 -7.30
N ASP A 431 -11.19 -38.73 -7.61
CA ASP A 431 -11.52 -38.32 -8.97
C ASP A 431 -10.88 -36.97 -9.32
N ILE A 432 -10.79 -36.71 -10.62
CA ILE A 432 -10.13 -35.54 -11.18
C ILE A 432 -11.03 -34.91 -12.24
N LYS A 433 -11.51 -33.72 -11.92
CA LYS A 433 -12.32 -32.89 -12.80
C LYS A 433 -11.41 -31.98 -13.63
N LEU A 434 -11.21 -32.35 -14.89
CA LEU A 434 -10.52 -31.48 -15.86
C LEU A 434 -11.44 -30.33 -16.28
N VAL A 435 -10.91 -29.11 -16.32
CA VAL A 435 -11.63 -27.89 -16.71
C VAL A 435 -10.83 -27.10 -17.74
N GLU A 436 -11.51 -26.36 -18.62
CA GLU A 436 -10.85 -25.79 -19.79
C GLU A 436 -9.92 -24.61 -19.47
N ASN A 437 -10.16 -23.90 -18.36
CA ASN A 437 -9.44 -22.68 -18.01
C ASN A 437 -9.54 -22.32 -16.51
N ALA A 438 -8.85 -21.24 -16.12
CA ALA A 438 -8.78 -20.76 -14.75
C ALA A 438 -10.13 -20.25 -14.20
N ASP A 439 -11.01 -19.69 -15.04
CA ASP A 439 -12.34 -19.24 -14.62
C ASP A 439 -13.22 -20.43 -14.21
N GLU A 440 -13.22 -21.50 -15.02
CA GLU A 440 -13.93 -22.73 -14.71
C GLU A 440 -13.35 -23.44 -13.48
N GLU A 441 -12.01 -23.47 -13.36
CA GLU A 441 -11.32 -24.01 -12.17
C GLU A 441 -11.74 -23.28 -10.90
N TYR A 442 -11.75 -21.95 -10.95
CA TYR A 442 -12.15 -21.08 -9.85
C TYR A 442 -13.61 -21.29 -9.45
N LEU A 443 -14.53 -21.23 -10.42
CA LEU A 443 -15.97 -21.38 -10.16
C LEU A 443 -16.34 -22.77 -9.64
N ALA A 444 -15.64 -23.81 -10.10
CA ALA A 444 -15.88 -25.19 -9.68
C ALA A 444 -15.58 -25.41 -8.18
N LEU A 445 -14.75 -24.58 -7.53
CA LEU A 445 -14.46 -24.67 -6.09
C LEU A 445 -15.72 -24.59 -5.22
N ALA A 446 -16.76 -23.87 -5.66
CA ALA A 446 -17.98 -23.67 -4.89
C ALA A 446 -18.85 -24.94 -4.78
N ASN A 447 -18.77 -25.83 -5.77
CA ASN A 447 -19.75 -26.91 -5.98
C ASN A 447 -19.10 -28.29 -6.08
N THR A 448 -17.86 -28.42 -5.63
CA THR A 448 -17.08 -29.65 -5.70
C THR A 448 -16.63 -30.03 -4.30
N ASP A 449 -16.76 -31.32 -3.94
CA ASP A 449 -16.15 -31.85 -2.72
C ASP A 449 -14.64 -31.98 -2.93
N LEU A 450 -13.90 -30.98 -2.46
CA LEU A 450 -12.46 -30.86 -2.70
C LEU A 450 -11.64 -31.87 -1.91
N SER A 451 -12.25 -32.55 -0.92
CA SER A 451 -11.62 -33.65 -0.20
C SER A 451 -11.55 -34.94 -1.02
N ARG A 452 -12.40 -35.07 -2.05
CA ARG A 452 -12.49 -36.27 -2.90
C ARG A 452 -12.16 -36.01 -4.37
N VAL A 453 -12.33 -34.78 -4.84
CA VAL A 453 -12.17 -34.42 -6.25
C VAL A 453 -11.18 -33.27 -6.39
N ALA A 454 -10.10 -33.50 -7.15
CA ALA A 454 -9.22 -32.40 -7.56
C ALA A 454 -9.76 -31.76 -8.84
N ILE A 455 -9.84 -30.43 -8.86
CA ILE A 455 -10.13 -29.68 -10.09
C ILE A 455 -8.79 -29.30 -10.71
N VAL A 456 -8.57 -29.69 -11.97
CA VAL A 456 -7.29 -29.49 -12.66
C VAL A 456 -7.54 -28.77 -13.99
N ASP A 457 -6.82 -27.67 -14.19
CA ASP A 457 -6.80 -26.94 -15.45
C ASP A 457 -6.18 -27.79 -16.56
N LYS A 458 -6.83 -27.83 -17.73
CA LYS A 458 -6.42 -28.62 -18.90
C LYS A 458 -4.97 -28.39 -19.35
N ARG A 459 -4.37 -27.25 -19.03
CA ARG A 459 -2.92 -26.99 -19.23
C ARG A 459 -2.02 -28.03 -18.54
N PHE A 460 -2.51 -28.71 -17.51
CA PHE A 460 -1.81 -29.76 -16.77
C PHE A 460 -2.28 -31.19 -17.10
N GLU A 461 -3.16 -31.38 -18.08
CA GLU A 461 -3.74 -32.68 -18.45
C GLU A 461 -2.66 -33.74 -18.72
N ALA A 462 -1.54 -33.36 -19.35
CA ALA A 462 -0.41 -34.26 -19.62
C ALA A 462 0.26 -34.84 -18.37
N LEU A 463 0.05 -34.24 -17.19
CA LEU A 463 0.56 -34.71 -15.90
C LEU A 463 -0.48 -35.51 -15.12
N VAL A 464 -1.65 -35.77 -15.69
CA VAL A 464 -2.77 -36.47 -15.04
C VAL A 464 -3.14 -37.72 -15.83
N PRO A 465 -2.43 -38.85 -15.64
CA PRO A 465 -2.77 -40.09 -16.32
C PRO A 465 -4.13 -40.66 -15.84
N GLU A 466 -4.80 -41.42 -16.72
CA GLU A 466 -6.16 -41.92 -16.46
C GLU A 466 -6.25 -42.89 -15.28
N ASN A 467 -5.15 -43.57 -14.94
CA ASN A 467 -5.08 -44.57 -13.85
C ASN A 467 -5.11 -43.97 -12.44
N LEU A 468 -5.27 -42.65 -12.29
CA LEU A 468 -5.36 -41.98 -10.99
C LEU A 468 -6.79 -41.86 -10.46
N ARG A 469 -7.80 -42.26 -11.24
CA ARG A 469 -9.21 -42.18 -10.85
C ARG A 469 -9.69 -43.53 -10.32
N HIS A 470 -10.25 -43.52 -9.11
CA HIS A 470 -10.73 -44.71 -8.40
C HIS A 470 -12.05 -44.41 -7.71
N GLU A 471 -12.95 -45.41 -7.60
CA GLU A 471 -14.18 -45.24 -6.82
C GLU A 471 -13.84 -45.06 -5.32
N GLU A 472 -12.93 -45.89 -4.81
CA GLU A 472 -12.39 -45.84 -3.46
C GLU A 472 -10.87 -46.05 -3.51
N ALA A 473 -10.13 -45.09 -2.94
CA ALA A 473 -8.70 -45.16 -2.70
C ALA A 473 -8.44 -44.69 -1.27
N PHE A 474 -7.41 -45.26 -0.63
CA PHE A 474 -7.07 -44.97 0.75
C PHE A 474 -5.58 -44.66 0.87
N GLY A 475 -5.27 -43.67 1.69
CA GLY A 475 -3.89 -43.32 1.94
C GLY A 475 -3.73 -42.25 3.01
N THR A 476 -2.49 -42.03 3.38
CA THR A 476 -2.08 -41.03 4.36
C THR A 476 -1.03 -40.13 3.76
N VAL A 477 -1.13 -38.84 4.06
CA VAL A 477 -0.16 -37.82 3.64
C VAL A 477 0.23 -37.05 4.89
N GLU A 478 1.43 -37.31 5.40
CA GLU A 478 1.94 -36.70 6.63
C GLU A 478 3.09 -35.76 6.31
N LEU A 479 3.02 -34.52 6.81
CA LEU A 479 4.15 -33.59 6.74
C LEU A 479 5.10 -33.91 7.89
N THR A 480 6.32 -34.31 7.55
CA THR A 480 7.35 -34.73 8.51
C THR A 480 8.37 -33.64 8.79
N GLU A 481 8.56 -32.71 7.85
CA GLU A 481 9.43 -31.54 8.02
C GLU A 481 8.81 -30.33 7.31
N TYR A 482 8.84 -29.17 7.98
CA TYR A 482 8.40 -27.91 7.41
C TYR A 482 9.44 -26.80 7.60
N ARG A 483 9.86 -26.22 6.47
CA ARG A 483 10.58 -24.96 6.37
C ARG A 483 9.95 -24.12 5.26
N PRO A 484 10.04 -22.77 5.32
CA PRO A 484 9.44 -21.91 4.29
C PRO A 484 9.92 -22.21 2.85
N ASN A 485 11.11 -22.79 2.69
CA ASN A 485 11.72 -23.14 1.41
C ASN A 485 11.89 -24.66 1.20
N HIS A 486 11.47 -25.51 2.15
CA HIS A 486 11.62 -26.97 2.02
C HIS A 486 10.53 -27.69 2.84
N MET A 487 9.85 -28.64 2.22
CA MET A 487 8.79 -29.44 2.85
C MET A 487 8.98 -30.91 2.49
N ARG A 488 8.87 -31.79 3.48
CA ARG A 488 8.99 -33.25 3.31
C ARG A 488 7.74 -33.96 3.81
N TYR A 489 7.14 -34.75 2.94
CA TYR A 489 5.95 -35.52 3.21
C TYR A 489 6.25 -37.02 3.13
N GLU A 490 5.64 -37.79 4.02
CA GLU A 490 5.54 -39.23 3.91
C GLU A 490 4.14 -39.56 3.38
N VAL A 491 4.09 -40.19 2.21
CA VAL A 491 2.86 -40.50 1.49
C VAL A 491 2.73 -42.00 1.39
N SER A 492 1.63 -42.57 1.87
CA SER A 492 1.35 -44.00 1.76
C SER A 492 0.00 -44.19 1.08
N LEU A 493 -0.02 -44.85 -0.07
CA LEU A 493 -1.23 -45.07 -0.88
C LEU A 493 -1.43 -46.55 -1.16
N ASP A 494 -2.69 -46.99 -1.16
CA ASP A 494 -3.06 -48.34 -1.60
C ASP A 494 -3.09 -48.49 -3.13
N GLN A 495 -3.36 -47.39 -3.83
CA GLN A 495 -3.47 -47.29 -5.29
C GLN A 495 -2.78 -46.00 -5.78
N SER A 496 -2.31 -45.97 -7.03
CA SER A 496 -1.74 -44.75 -7.60
C SER A 496 -2.81 -43.65 -7.63
N SER A 497 -2.58 -42.50 -7.01
CA SER A 497 -3.58 -41.42 -6.90
C SER A 497 -2.93 -40.06 -7.09
N LEU A 498 -3.77 -39.06 -7.40
CA LEU A 498 -3.32 -37.68 -7.34
C LEU A 498 -3.35 -37.21 -5.88
N VAL A 499 -2.22 -36.74 -5.37
CA VAL A 499 -2.10 -36.14 -4.05
C VAL A 499 -2.12 -34.62 -4.17
N VAL A 500 -3.04 -33.97 -3.47
CA VAL A 500 -3.12 -32.52 -3.34
C VAL A 500 -2.46 -32.11 -2.03
N PHE A 501 -1.55 -31.15 -2.08
CA PHE A 501 -0.84 -30.62 -0.91
C PHE A 501 -1.45 -29.26 -0.53
N SER A 502 -1.66 -29.02 0.76
CA SER A 502 -2.20 -27.75 1.28
C SER A 502 -1.20 -26.60 1.24
N ASP A 503 -0.49 -26.47 0.14
CA ASP A 503 0.51 -25.43 -0.09
C ASP A 503 0.37 -24.82 -1.48
N ILE A 504 0.70 -23.53 -1.52
CA ILE A 504 0.40 -22.67 -2.64
C ILE A 504 1.33 -22.98 -3.83
N TYR A 505 0.73 -23.30 -4.96
CA TYR A 505 1.41 -23.43 -6.25
C TYR A 505 1.98 -22.08 -6.68
N TYR A 506 3.25 -22.07 -7.03
CA TYR A 506 3.92 -20.89 -7.59
C TYR A 506 4.71 -21.28 -8.83
N GLU A 507 4.42 -20.61 -9.93
CA GLU A 507 5.12 -20.84 -11.20
C GLU A 507 6.56 -20.32 -11.11
N GLY A 508 7.50 -21.26 -11.02
CA GLY A 508 8.94 -21.02 -10.99
C GLY A 508 9.50 -20.89 -9.58
N GLY A 509 10.23 -21.89 -9.13
CA GLY A 509 10.94 -21.88 -7.85
C GLY A 509 10.83 -23.20 -7.13
N TRP A 510 9.60 -23.69 -6.94
CA TRP A 510 9.38 -25.01 -6.36
C TRP A 510 9.84 -26.12 -7.30
N LYS A 511 10.62 -27.05 -6.77
CA LYS A 511 11.01 -28.32 -7.37
C LYS A 511 10.42 -29.43 -6.52
N ALA A 512 9.93 -30.48 -7.17
CA ALA A 512 9.36 -31.64 -6.48
C ALA A 512 10.20 -32.89 -6.78
N SER A 513 10.26 -33.80 -5.82
CA SER A 513 10.89 -35.12 -5.99
C SER A 513 10.09 -36.19 -5.26
N ILE A 514 10.06 -37.40 -5.82
CA ILE A 514 9.59 -38.61 -5.15
C ILE A 514 10.79 -39.52 -4.93
N ASP A 515 11.06 -39.92 -3.69
CA ASP A 515 12.16 -40.80 -3.30
C ASP A 515 13.54 -40.32 -3.82
N GLY A 516 13.72 -38.99 -3.86
CA GLY A 516 14.94 -38.33 -4.34
C GLY A 516 14.98 -38.09 -5.85
N GLU A 517 14.07 -38.68 -6.63
CA GLU A 517 14.02 -38.49 -8.08
C GLU A 517 13.16 -37.28 -8.46
N PRO A 518 13.70 -36.30 -9.24
CA PRO A 518 12.95 -35.11 -9.62
C PRO A 518 11.73 -35.42 -10.50
N VAL A 519 10.59 -34.83 -10.15
CA VAL A 519 9.33 -34.99 -10.89
C VAL A 519 8.66 -33.64 -11.15
N PRO A 520 7.95 -33.49 -12.28
CA PRO A 520 7.07 -32.34 -12.48
C PRO A 520 5.89 -32.40 -11.49
N HIS A 521 5.42 -31.24 -11.05
CA HIS A 521 4.20 -31.11 -10.26
C HIS A 521 3.23 -30.17 -10.96
N LEU A 522 1.96 -30.25 -10.60
CA LEU A 522 0.89 -29.48 -11.22
C LEU A 522 0.15 -28.61 -10.20
N ARG A 523 -0.77 -27.79 -10.73
CA ARG A 523 -1.71 -27.01 -9.94
C ARG A 523 -3.07 -27.71 -9.91
N ALA A 524 -3.63 -27.86 -8.72
CA ALA A 524 -5.01 -28.28 -8.52
C ALA A 524 -5.76 -27.28 -7.66
N ASN A 525 -7.09 -27.33 -7.70
CA ASN A 525 -7.99 -26.54 -6.87
C ASN A 525 -7.63 -25.04 -6.92
N TYR A 526 -7.37 -24.54 -8.12
CA TYR A 526 -7.03 -23.15 -8.46
C TYR A 526 -5.71 -22.62 -7.92
N ILE A 527 -5.18 -23.16 -6.82
CA ILE A 527 -4.06 -22.56 -6.10
C ILE A 527 -3.10 -23.56 -5.46
N LEU A 528 -3.46 -24.82 -5.31
CA LEU A 528 -2.68 -25.80 -4.55
C LEU A 528 -1.73 -26.58 -5.44
N ARG A 529 -0.63 -27.07 -4.87
CA ARG A 529 0.27 -28.03 -5.54
C ARG A 529 -0.37 -29.41 -5.53
N ALA A 530 -0.19 -30.15 -6.61
CA ALA A 530 -0.59 -31.56 -6.68
C ALA A 530 0.44 -32.39 -7.44
N LEU A 531 0.47 -33.69 -7.13
CA LEU A 531 1.45 -34.63 -7.68
C LEU A 531 0.85 -36.03 -7.83
N PRO A 532 0.98 -36.69 -8.99
CA PRO A 532 0.70 -38.11 -9.13
C PRO A 532 1.69 -38.95 -8.32
N VAL A 533 1.21 -39.77 -7.40
CA VAL A 533 2.03 -40.66 -6.59
C VAL A 533 1.55 -42.10 -6.81
N ASP A 534 2.50 -43.01 -7.00
CA ASP A 534 2.18 -44.42 -7.20
C ASP A 534 1.77 -45.12 -5.89
N ALA A 535 1.15 -46.30 -6.02
CA ALA A 535 0.83 -47.13 -4.88
C ALA A 535 2.09 -47.55 -4.11
N GLY A 536 2.04 -47.48 -2.78
CA GLY A 536 3.17 -47.74 -1.91
C GLY A 536 3.46 -46.59 -0.94
N THR A 537 4.59 -46.69 -0.25
CA THR A 537 5.07 -45.64 0.66
C THR A 537 6.22 -44.89 0.01
N HIS A 538 6.08 -43.58 -0.06
CA HIS A 538 6.97 -42.68 -0.79
C HIS A 538 7.30 -41.46 0.06
N ILE A 539 8.50 -40.91 -0.17
CA ILE A 539 8.91 -39.62 0.37
C ILE A 539 8.73 -38.58 -0.73
N VAL A 540 7.84 -37.61 -0.50
CA VAL A 540 7.64 -36.48 -1.41
C VAL A 540 8.30 -35.24 -0.82
N GLU A 541 9.18 -34.59 -1.59
CA GLU A 541 9.85 -33.36 -1.16
C GLU A 541 9.55 -32.21 -2.10
N PHE A 542 9.37 -31.02 -1.53
CA PHE A 542 9.31 -29.75 -2.26
C PHE A 542 10.42 -28.83 -1.77
N GLU A 543 11.25 -28.34 -2.70
CA GLU A 543 12.33 -27.38 -2.40
C GLU A 543 12.16 -26.12 -3.24
N PHE A 544 12.30 -24.93 -2.63
CA PHE A 544 12.18 -23.65 -3.33
C PHE A 544 13.55 -23.09 -3.72
N ILE A 545 13.86 -23.14 -5.01
CA ILE A 545 15.11 -22.66 -5.61
C ILE A 545 14.77 -21.58 -6.64
N PHE A 546 15.08 -20.31 -6.32
CA PHE A 546 14.76 -19.18 -7.21
C PHE A 546 16.01 -18.62 -7.91
N GLU A 547 16.41 -19.26 -9.00
CA GLU A 547 17.59 -18.89 -9.80
C GLU A 547 17.69 -17.39 -10.19
N PRO A 548 16.59 -16.67 -10.50
CA PRO A 548 16.69 -15.25 -10.83
C PRO A 548 17.23 -14.40 -9.68
N PHE A 549 16.95 -14.77 -8.43
CA PHE A 549 17.48 -14.05 -7.26
C PHE A 549 18.98 -14.22 -7.13
N GLU A 550 19.51 -15.44 -7.27
CA GLU A 550 20.96 -15.69 -7.20
C GLU A 550 21.74 -14.93 -8.28
N LYS A 551 21.17 -14.82 -9.49
CA LYS A 551 21.74 -14.01 -10.57
C LYS A 551 21.64 -12.52 -10.27
N GLY A 552 20.47 -12.07 -9.78
CA GLY A 552 20.21 -10.68 -9.44
C GLY A 552 21.09 -10.14 -8.32
N GLU A 553 21.36 -10.95 -7.29
CA GLU A 553 22.25 -10.61 -6.19
C GLU A 553 23.67 -10.31 -6.69
N LYS A 554 24.24 -11.19 -7.52
CA LYS A 554 25.57 -11.00 -8.10
C LYS A 554 25.66 -9.74 -8.96
N ILE A 555 24.64 -9.47 -9.77
CA ILE A 555 24.56 -8.27 -10.61
C ILE A 555 24.44 -7.01 -9.74
N SER A 556 23.57 -7.02 -8.74
CA SER A 556 23.37 -5.91 -7.80
C SER A 556 24.66 -5.56 -7.08
N LEU A 557 25.36 -6.57 -6.56
CA LEU A 557 26.65 -6.41 -5.88
C LEU A 557 27.70 -5.76 -6.79
N ALA A 558 27.82 -6.23 -8.04
CA ALA A 558 28.72 -5.63 -9.02
C ALA A 558 28.36 -4.16 -9.32
N GLY A 559 27.07 -3.86 -9.43
CA GLY A 559 26.57 -2.49 -9.61
C GLY A 559 26.89 -1.58 -8.44
N SER A 560 26.71 -2.05 -7.20
CA SER A 560 27.07 -1.30 -5.99
C SER A 560 28.56 -0.96 -5.94
N TRP A 561 29.42 -1.93 -6.28
CA TRP A 561 30.86 -1.68 -6.39
C TRP A 561 31.21 -0.65 -7.46
N LEU A 562 30.56 -0.72 -8.62
CA LEU A 562 30.78 0.24 -9.69
C LEU A 562 30.41 1.67 -9.26
N VAL A 563 29.25 1.87 -8.63
CA VAL A 563 28.82 3.18 -8.11
C VAL A 563 29.82 3.72 -7.09
N LEU A 564 30.26 2.87 -6.15
CA LEU A 564 31.24 3.26 -5.14
C LEU A 564 32.57 3.69 -5.79
N LEU A 565 33.06 2.91 -6.76
CA LEU A 565 34.29 3.24 -7.48
C LEU A 565 34.17 4.54 -8.29
N LEU A 566 33.02 4.81 -8.90
CA LEU A 566 32.76 6.07 -9.61
C LEU A 566 32.71 7.27 -8.65
N LEU A 567 32.11 7.11 -7.47
CA LEU A 567 32.09 8.17 -6.44
C LEU A 567 33.49 8.46 -5.92
N LEU A 568 34.26 7.42 -5.61
CA LEU A 568 35.65 7.56 -5.16
C LEU A 568 36.54 8.15 -6.26
N GLY A 569 36.36 7.71 -7.51
CA GLY A 569 37.05 8.25 -8.67
C GLY A 569 36.71 9.72 -8.94
N GLY A 570 35.43 10.09 -8.85
CA GLY A 570 34.96 11.46 -8.99
C GLY A 570 35.46 12.38 -7.87
N ALA A 571 35.42 11.93 -6.62
CA ALA A 571 35.97 12.65 -5.49
C ALA A 571 37.48 12.82 -5.61
N GLY A 572 38.20 11.76 -6.03
CA GLY A 572 39.63 11.79 -6.30
C GLY A 572 39.98 12.75 -7.43
N PHE A 573 39.22 12.73 -8.54
CA PHE A 573 39.39 13.67 -9.66
C PHE A 573 39.12 15.12 -9.26
N TYR A 574 38.07 15.37 -8.47
CA TYR A 574 37.73 16.70 -7.95
C TYR A 574 38.81 17.23 -7.00
N ALA A 575 39.32 16.38 -6.10
CA ALA A 575 40.43 16.75 -5.22
C ALA A 575 41.71 17.01 -6.03
N TYR A 576 42.01 16.18 -7.02
CA TYR A 576 43.15 16.35 -7.92
C TYR A 576 43.05 17.66 -8.72
N SER A 577 41.92 17.96 -9.34
CA SER A 577 41.74 19.17 -10.16
C SER A 577 41.86 20.47 -9.37
N ARG A 578 41.45 20.46 -8.09
CA ARG A 578 41.67 21.54 -7.11
C ARG A 578 43.16 21.75 -6.79
N VAL A 579 43.91 20.66 -6.63
CA VAL A 579 45.34 20.70 -6.30
C VAL A 579 46.18 21.09 -7.52
N THR A 580 45.83 20.62 -8.72
CA THR A 580 46.59 20.87 -9.94
C THR A 580 46.17 22.13 -10.71
N GLY A 581 45.23 22.93 -10.19
CA GLY A 581 44.90 24.25 -10.72
C GLY A 581 44.43 24.25 -12.18
N ASN A 582 43.47 23.38 -12.55
CA ASN A 582 42.98 23.35 -13.93
C ASN A 582 42.04 24.56 -14.21
N PRO A 583 42.36 25.51 -15.10
CA PRO A 583 41.69 26.83 -15.18
C PRO A 583 40.36 26.86 -15.95
N ARG A 584 39.56 25.79 -15.99
CA ARG A 584 38.40 25.69 -16.91
C ARG A 584 37.04 26.12 -16.36
N GLU A 585 36.95 26.72 -15.18
CA GLU A 585 35.70 27.30 -14.66
C GLU A 585 35.76 28.84 -14.54
N SER A 586 36.25 29.49 -15.59
CA SER A 586 36.14 30.95 -15.73
C SER A 586 35.53 31.33 -17.08
N THR A 587 34.34 30.82 -17.40
CA THR A 587 33.36 31.41 -18.34
C THR A 587 32.22 30.42 -18.57
N GLU A 588 31.06 30.66 -17.96
CA GLU A 588 29.72 30.65 -18.60
C GLU A 588 28.63 31.05 -17.60
#